data_AF-A0A8H5SEQ0-F1
#
_entry.id   AF-A0A8H5SEQ0-F1
#
_cell.length_a   1.000
_cell.length_b   1.000
_cell.length_c   1.000
_cell.angle_alpha   90.00
_cell.angle_beta   90.00
_cell.angle_gamma   90.00
#
_symmetry.space_group_name_H-M   'P 1'
#
loop_
_entity.id
_entity.type
_entity.pdbx_description
1 polymer ?
#
loop_
_entity_poly.entity_id
_entity_poly.type
_entity_poly.pdbx_seq_one_letter_code
_entity_poly.pdbx_strand_id
1 'polypeptide(L)' 'MLMELCAWEDPLIVAAVNGNTKELGKKLGAGRSVDARDLQNGRTLLIWATLGGHNDAVDLLLRRSANPHS' A
#
# COMPACT_ATOMS: atom_id res chain seq x y z
N MET A 1 -19.92 -15.94 -9.78
CA MET A 1 -20.34 -14.57 -10.14
C MET A 1 -19.74 -13.64 -9.08
N LEU A 2 -18.43 -13.41 -9.17
CA LEU A 2 -17.75 -12.18 -9.64
C LEU A 2 -17.37 -11.25 -8.47
N MET A 3 -16.07 -11.27 -8.14
CA MET A 3 -15.28 -10.19 -7.52
C MET A 3 -15.58 -9.78 -6.07
N GLU A 4 -15.51 -10.71 -5.12
CA GLU A 4 -15.15 -10.36 -3.73
C GLU A 4 -13.68 -10.73 -3.48
N LEU A 5 -12.78 -10.04 -4.20
CA LEU A 5 -11.37 -10.01 -3.83
C LEU A 5 -11.29 -9.19 -2.54
N CYS A 6 -11.41 -9.85 -1.39
CA CYS A 6 -11.12 -9.26 -0.09
C CYS A 6 -9.83 -8.46 -0.21
N ALA A 7 -9.81 -7.24 0.33
CA ALA A 7 -8.75 -6.26 0.16
C ALA A 7 -7.33 -6.73 0.60
N TRP A 8 -7.21 -7.94 1.15
CA TRP A 8 -5.96 -8.65 1.39
C TRP A 8 -5.33 -9.31 0.16
N GLU A 9 -6.02 -9.41 -0.97
CA GLU A 9 -5.43 -9.99 -2.18
C GLU A 9 -4.72 -8.97 -3.06
N ASP A 10 -4.84 -7.66 -2.81
CA ASP A 10 -4.03 -6.70 -3.55
C ASP A 10 -2.57 -6.83 -3.09
N PRO A 11 -1.67 -7.34 -3.95
CA PRO A 11 -0.33 -7.66 -3.51
C PRO A 11 0.51 -6.41 -3.21
N LEU A 12 0.03 -5.20 -3.56
CA LEU A 12 0.63 -3.94 -3.12
C LEU A 12 0.20 -3.59 -1.69
N ILE A 13 -1.07 -3.84 -1.31
CA ILE A 13 -1.54 -3.70 0.08
C ILE A 13 -0.79 -4.70 0.95
N VAL A 14 -0.66 -5.96 0.53
CA VAL A 14 0.10 -6.99 1.26
C VAL A 14 1.55 -6.57 1.48
N ALA A 15 2.19 -5.99 0.48
CA ALA A 15 3.56 -5.49 0.62
C ALA A 15 3.67 -4.34 1.63
N ALA A 16 2.67 -3.45 1.72
CA ALA A 16 2.63 -2.38 2.72
C ALA A 16 2.34 -2.91 4.13
N VAL A 17 1.41 -3.85 4.27
CA VAL A 17 1.08 -4.52 5.54
C VAL A 17 2.27 -5.29 6.11
N ASN A 18 3.05 -5.95 5.25
CA ASN A 18 4.24 -6.70 5.65
C ASN A 18 5.50 -5.83 5.76
N GLY A 19 5.43 -4.53 5.44
CA GLY A 19 6.60 -3.65 5.41
C GLY A 19 7.65 -4.02 4.36
N ASN A 20 7.29 -4.81 3.34
CA ASN A 20 8.20 -5.29 2.31
C ASN A 20 8.47 -4.19 1.27
N THR A 21 9.36 -3.27 1.63
CA THR A 21 9.80 -2.13 0.79
C THR A 21 10.28 -2.54 -0.59
N LYS A 22 10.88 -3.73 -0.75
CA LYS A 22 11.38 -4.22 -2.05
C LYS A 22 10.24 -4.54 -3.02
N GLU A 23 9.21 -5.24 -2.53
CA GLU A 23 8.02 -5.52 -3.34
C GLU A 23 7.16 -4.27 -3.57
N LEU A 24 7.00 -3.43 -2.55
CA LEU A 24 6.38 -2.10 -2.66
C LEU A 24 7.10 -1.26 -3.73
N GLY A 25 8.44 -1.29 -3.68
CA GLY A 25 9.40 -0.83 -4.67
C GLY A 25 8.99 -1.19 -6.10
N LYS A 26 8.99 -2.49 -6.38
CA LYS A 26 8.68 -3.03 -7.72
C LYS A 26 7.27 -2.71 -8.18
N LYS A 27 6.27 -2.87 -7.32
CA LYS A 27 4.86 -2.72 -7.72
C LYS A 27 4.50 -1.27 -8.03
N LEU A 28 5.01 -0.31 -7.25
CA LEU A 28 4.85 1.11 -7.56
C LEU A 28 5.63 1.50 -8.83
N GLY A 29 6.79 0.87 -9.08
CA GLY A 29 7.53 1.02 -10.33
C GLY A 29 6.79 0.49 -11.57
N ALA A 30 5.80 -0.38 -11.39
CA ALA A 30 4.96 -0.89 -12.46
C ALA A 30 3.80 0.06 -12.85
N GLY A 31 3.81 1.31 -12.36
CA GLY A 31 2.78 2.32 -12.65
C GLY A 31 1.53 2.23 -11.78
N ARG A 32 1.57 1.45 -10.68
CA ARG A 32 0.48 1.43 -9.70
C ARG A 32 0.49 2.71 -8.87
N SER A 33 -0.71 3.21 -8.58
CA SER A 33 -0.89 4.40 -7.74
C SER A 33 -0.39 4.15 -6.32
N VAL A 34 0.39 5.10 -5.81
CA VAL A 34 0.89 5.11 -4.42
C VAL A 34 -0.22 5.43 -3.42
N ASP A 35 -1.31 6.07 -3.89
CA ASP A 35 -2.52 6.35 -3.12
C ASP A 35 -3.59 5.25 -3.34
N ALA A 36 -3.18 4.03 -3.69
CA ALA A 36 -4.11 2.92 -3.78
C ALA A 36 -4.80 2.70 -2.43
N ARG A 37 -6.13 2.64 -2.47
CA ARG A 37 -6.99 2.45 -1.30
C ARG A 37 -7.55 1.05 -1.32
N ASP A 38 -7.57 0.43 -0.16
CA ASP A 38 -8.22 -0.84 0.03
C ASP A 38 -9.75 -0.70 -0.15
N LEU A 39 -10.42 -1.71 -0.70
CA LEU A 39 -11.86 -1.68 -0.98
C LEU A 39 -12.73 -1.95 0.26
N GLN A 40 -12.17 -2.56 1.32
CA GLN A 40 -12.87 -2.86 2.57
C GLN A 40 -13.01 -1.64 3.47
N ASN A 41 -11.91 -0.93 3.74
CA ASN A 41 -11.89 0.17 4.70
C ASN A 41 -11.54 1.52 4.06
N GLY A 42 -11.28 1.56 2.75
CA GLY A 42 -10.85 2.78 2.07
C GLY A 42 -9.45 3.26 2.51
N ARG A 43 -8.65 2.38 3.13
CA ARG A 43 -7.35 2.74 3.71
C ARG A 43 -6.26 2.76 2.65
N THR A 44 -5.49 3.84 2.64
CA THR A 44 -4.32 4.00 1.77
C THR A 44 -3.19 3.08 2.21
N LEU A 45 -2.29 2.73 1.28
CA LEU A 45 -1.04 2.00 1.56
C LEU A 45 -0.24 2.60 2.73
N LEU A 46 -0.23 3.93 2.83
CA LEU A 46 0.43 4.65 3.91
C LEU A 46 -0.17 4.28 5.27
N ILE A 47 -1.50 4.25 5.39
CA ILE A 47 -2.19 3.89 6.63
C ILE A 47 -1.80 2.48 7.08
N TRP A 48 -1.72 1.53 6.15
CA TRP A 48 -1.30 0.16 6.46
C TRP A 48 0.17 0.07 6.90
N ALA A 49 1.07 0.77 6.22
CA ALA A 49 2.48 0.83 6.60
C ALA A 49 2.66 1.46 8.00
N THR A 50 1.89 2.51 8.31
CA THR A 50 1.91 3.16 9.63
C THR A 50 1.31 2.26 10.72
N LEU A 51 0.21 1.57 10.43
CA LEU A 51 -0.41 0.60 11.35
C LEU A 51 0.52 -0.57 11.69
N GLY A 52 1.31 -1.03 10.71
CA GLY A 52 2.33 -2.07 10.90
C GLY A 52 3.61 -1.58 11.57
N GLY A 53 3.77 -0.27 11.80
CA GLY A 53 5.01 0.31 12.34
C GLY A 53 6.20 0.24 11.38
N HIS A 54 5.95 0.10 10.08
CA HIS A 54 6.97 -0.09 9.06
C HIS A 54 7.49 1.25 8.54
N ASN A 55 8.35 1.88 9.33
CA ASN A 55 8.92 3.20 9.01
C ASN A 55 9.60 3.24 7.62
N ASP A 56 10.28 2.17 7.21
CA ASP A 56 10.93 2.11 5.89
C ASP A 56 9.92 2.09 4.74
N ALA A 57 8.78 1.42 4.94
CA ALA A 57 7.69 1.41 3.95
C ALA A 57 6.98 2.76 3.90
N VAL A 58 6.81 3.42 5.04
CA VAL A 58 6.29 4.79 5.13
C VAL A 58 7.21 5.77 4.39
N ASP A 59 8.52 5.73 4.63
CA ASP A 59 9.50 6.59 3.96
C ASP A 59 9.50 6.36 2.44
N LEU A 60 9.46 5.11 1.99
CA LEU A 60 9.39 4.76 0.57
C LEU A 60 8.09 5.24 -0.10
N LEU A 61 6.96 5.16 0.59
CA LEU A 61 5.68 5.68 0.12
C LEU A 61 5.71 7.22 0.03
N LEU A 62 6.19 7.89 1.09
CA LEU A 62 6.32 9.36 1.12
C LEU A 62 7.28 9.89 0.04
N ARG A 63 8.41 9.22 -0.20
CA ARG A 63 9.35 9.55 -1.28
C ARG A 63 8.71 9.48 -2.67
N ARG A 64 7.64 8.71 -2.82
CA ARG A 64 6.89 8.56 -4.08
C ARG A 64 5.67 9.47 -4.14
N SER A 65 5.60 10.50 -3.31
CA SER A 65 4.48 11.42 -3.16
C SER A 65 3.17 10.75 -2.70
N ALA A 66 3.25 9.67 -1.91
CA ALA A 66 2.06 9.20 -1.18
C ALA A 66 1.51 10.36 -0.36
N ASN A 67 0.21 10.62 -0.48
CA ASN A 67 -0.38 11.78 0.14
C ASN A 67 -0.65 11.47 1.62
N PRO A 68 0.02 12.13 2.59
CA PRO A 68 -0.16 11.83 4.00
C PRO A 68 -1.54 12.27 4.56
N HIS A 69 -2.29 13.03 3.77
CA HIS A 69 -3.59 13.61 4.13
C HIS A 69 -4.80 12.95 3.46
N SER A 70 -4.63 11.80 2.77
CA SER A 70 -5.71 11.19 1.97
C SER A 70 -6.34 9.96 2.59
#